data_AF-A0A250IGW3-F1
#
_entry.id   AF-A0A250IGW3-F1
#
_cell.length_a   1.000
_cell.length_b   1.000
_cell.length_c   1.000
_cell.angle_alpha   90.00
_cell.angle_beta   90.00
_cell.angle_gamma   90.00
#
_symmetry.space_group_name_H-M   'P 1'
#
loop_
_entity.id
_entity.type
_entity.pdbx_description
1 polymer ?
#
loop_
_entity_poly.entity_id
_entity_poly.type
_entity_poly.pdbx_seq_one_letter_code
_entity_poly.pdbx_strand_id
1 'polypeptide(L)'
;MRIRSGLWVGLVAWALAGCGGTEDTAKTGRLQLHEGKNVAEAPTCTLEGPACAAGTQCMSFVLDGKREQRCLGAEVCTDWMRCSGGTQCVLMSSYPVQVACSGTCTGDDCDTAVSSPAP
;
A
#
# COMPACT_ATOMS: atom_id res chain seq x y z
N MET A 1 38.39 11.70 -59.42
CA MET A 1 36.92 11.88 -59.39
C MET A 1 36.42 11.55 -57.99
N ARG A 2 35.62 12.46 -57.40
CA ARG A 2 34.84 12.37 -56.13
C ARG A 2 35.67 12.29 -54.82
N ILE A 3 35.88 13.36 -54.05
CA ILE A 3 34.99 14.33 -53.34
C ILE A 3 34.64 13.87 -51.91
N ARG A 4 35.18 14.63 -50.93
CA ARG A 4 34.65 15.12 -49.64
C ARG A 4 34.22 14.10 -48.56
N SER A 5 34.81 14.16 -47.37
CA SER A 5 34.54 15.11 -46.25
C SER A 5 33.29 14.77 -45.47
N GLY A 6 33.45 14.70 -44.14
CA GLY A 6 32.39 14.65 -43.16
C GLY A 6 31.86 13.23 -42.95
N LEU A 7 31.57 12.77 -41.75
CA LEU A 7 31.43 13.47 -40.49
C LEU A 7 31.59 12.42 -39.41
N TRP A 8 32.47 12.68 -38.45
CA TRP A 8 32.45 12.04 -37.16
C TRP A 8 31.05 12.19 -36.57
N VAL A 9 30.22 11.14 -36.62
CA VAL A 9 28.93 11.14 -35.93
C VAL A 9 29.21 10.86 -34.46
N GLY A 10 28.95 11.91 -33.68
CA GLY A 10 29.33 12.05 -32.29
C GLY A 10 28.77 10.95 -31.40
N LEU A 11 29.66 10.51 -30.51
CA LEU A 11 29.40 9.75 -29.32
C LEU A 11 28.59 10.66 -28.37
N VAL A 12 27.27 10.64 -28.48
CA VAL A 12 26.39 11.31 -27.52
C VAL A 12 26.29 10.40 -26.30
N ALA A 13 27.23 10.57 -25.38
CA ALA A 13 27.11 10.10 -24.01
C ALA A 13 25.93 10.84 -23.37
N TRP A 14 24.74 10.24 -23.42
CA TRP A 14 23.65 10.59 -22.52
C TRP A 14 24.04 10.12 -21.12
N ALA A 15 24.80 10.98 -20.43
CA ALA A 15 24.80 11.00 -18.98
C ALA A 15 23.39 11.43 -18.54
N LEU A 16 22.48 10.46 -18.39
CA LEU A 16 21.30 10.62 -17.56
C LEU A 16 21.77 10.60 -16.10
N ALA A 17 22.41 11.70 -15.72
CA ALA A 17 22.57 12.06 -14.33
C ALA A 17 21.18 12.42 -13.79
N GLY A 18 20.78 11.69 -12.75
CA GLY A 18 19.78 12.16 -11.80
C GLY A 18 18.33 11.92 -12.19
N CYS A 19 17.79 10.79 -11.75
CA CYS A 19 16.52 10.83 -11.04
C CYS A 19 16.56 9.81 -9.90
N GLY A 20 17.56 9.99 -9.03
CA GLY A 20 17.46 9.50 -7.66
C GLY A 20 16.42 10.37 -6.96
N GLY A 21 15.15 10.00 -7.10
CA GLY A 21 14.10 10.49 -6.22
C GLY A 21 14.27 9.80 -4.87
N THR A 22 15.30 10.20 -4.10
CA THR A 22 15.20 10.13 -2.63
C THR A 22 14.32 11.29 -2.21
N GLU A 23 13.08 11.25 -2.66
CA GLU A 23 12.01 12.01 -2.04
C GLU A 23 11.75 11.26 -0.74
N ASP A 24 12.35 11.76 0.34
CA ASP A 24 11.84 11.59 1.70
C ASP A 24 10.48 12.32 1.78
N THR A 25 9.55 11.92 0.90
CA THR A 25 8.15 12.28 0.98
C THR A 25 7.63 11.39 2.08
N ALA A 26 7.26 12.00 3.21
CA ALA A 26 6.52 11.35 4.26
C ALA A 26 5.49 10.37 3.66
N LYS A 27 5.77 9.07 3.75
CA LYS A 27 4.91 8.04 3.17
C LYS A 27 3.83 7.72 4.19
N THR A 28 2.65 7.37 3.70
CA THR A 28 1.63 6.74 4.52
C THR A 28 1.96 5.26 4.64
N GLY A 29 1.92 4.71 5.85
CA GLY A 29 2.16 3.29 6.07
C GLY A 29 1.16 2.41 5.32
N ARG A 30 1.53 1.15 5.11
CA ARG A 30 0.71 0.16 4.42
C ARG A 30 -0.03 -0.72 5.41
N LEU A 31 -1.27 -1.02 5.08
CA LEU A 31 -2.08 -1.97 5.81
C LEU A 31 -1.54 -3.39 5.59
N GLN A 32 -1.48 -4.18 6.65
CA GLN A 32 -1.01 -5.56 6.64
C GLN A 32 -1.91 -6.40 7.52
N LEU A 33 -1.98 -7.69 7.25
CA LEU A 33 -2.66 -8.65 8.11
C LEU A 33 -1.81 -8.98 9.34
N HIS A 34 -2.49 -9.22 10.46
CA HIS A 34 -1.88 -9.90 11.59
C HIS A 34 -1.46 -11.33 11.21
N GLU A 35 -0.39 -11.82 11.84
CA GLU A 35 0.12 -13.16 11.59
C GLU A 35 -0.98 -14.21 11.88
N GLY A 36 -1.21 -15.11 10.92
CA GLY A 36 -2.25 -16.13 11.00
C GLY A 36 -3.68 -15.65 10.73
N LYS A 37 -3.90 -14.38 10.38
CA LYS A 37 -5.21 -13.87 9.95
C LYS A 37 -5.33 -13.87 8.43
N ASN A 38 -6.52 -14.22 7.93
CA ASN A 38 -6.80 -14.17 6.51
C ASN A 38 -8.15 -13.50 6.24
N VAL A 39 -8.14 -12.30 5.64
CA VAL A 39 -9.37 -11.57 5.30
C VAL A 39 -10.29 -12.31 4.31
N ALA A 40 -9.79 -13.33 3.60
CA ALA A 40 -10.60 -14.15 2.72
C ALA A 40 -11.57 -15.07 3.49
N GLU A 41 -11.34 -15.28 4.78
CA GLU A 41 -12.28 -15.98 5.67
C GLU A 41 -13.52 -15.12 5.97
N ALA A 42 -13.39 -13.79 5.85
CA ALA A 42 -14.50 -12.87 6.03
C ALA A 42 -15.37 -12.80 4.76
N PRO A 43 -16.71 -12.75 4.91
CA PRO A 43 -17.62 -12.60 3.77
C PRO A 43 -17.30 -11.36 2.96
N THR A 44 -17.33 -11.47 1.63
CA THR A 44 -17.22 -10.32 0.73
C THR A 44 -18.48 -9.46 0.85
N CYS A 45 -18.30 -8.14 0.82
CA CYS A 45 -19.40 -7.19 0.72
C CYS A 45 -19.19 -6.28 -0.49
N THR A 46 -20.28 -5.71 -1.00
CA THR A 46 -20.25 -4.73 -2.09
C THR A 46 -21.24 -3.61 -1.80
N LEU A 47 -21.09 -2.48 -2.49
CA LEU A 47 -21.97 -1.32 -2.31
C LEU A 47 -23.44 -1.65 -2.60
N GLU A 48 -23.67 -2.52 -3.59
CA GLU A 48 -25.01 -2.94 -4.08
C GLU A 48 -25.42 -4.32 -3.52
N GLY A 49 -24.59 -4.91 -2.66
CA GLY A 49 -24.77 -6.26 -2.13
C GLY A 49 -25.65 -6.33 -0.89
N PRO A 50 -25.90 -7.55 -0.37
CA PRO A 50 -26.57 -7.72 0.90
C PRO A 50 -25.77 -7.07 2.02
N ALA A 51 -26.49 -6.55 3.02
CA ALA A 51 -25.87 -5.99 4.21
C ALA A 51 -25.10 -7.09 4.99
N CYS A 52 -23.99 -6.69 5.61
CA CYS A 52 -23.23 -7.54 6.50
C CYS A 52 -24.06 -7.97 7.73
N ALA A 53 -23.70 -9.10 8.33
CA ALA A 53 -24.37 -9.62 9.52
C ALA A 53 -24.28 -8.64 10.70
N ALA A 54 -25.20 -8.74 11.66
CA ALA A 54 -25.22 -7.88 12.84
C ALA A 54 -23.86 -7.92 13.58
N GLY A 55 -23.36 -6.74 13.96
CA GLY A 55 -22.03 -6.58 14.57
C GLY A 55 -20.87 -6.46 13.57
N THR A 56 -21.12 -6.60 12.27
CA THR A 56 -20.14 -6.38 11.21
C THR A 56 -20.58 -5.27 10.25
N GLN A 57 -19.62 -4.61 9.61
CA GLN A 57 -19.86 -3.55 8.63
C GLN A 57 -19.08 -3.85 7.36
N CYS A 58 -19.56 -3.33 6.23
CA CYS A 58 -18.82 -3.44 4.98
C CYS A 58 -17.63 -2.49 5.02
N MET A 59 -16.43 -3.07 5.08
CA MET A 59 -15.18 -2.35 5.18
C MET A 59 -14.38 -2.49 3.89
N SER A 60 -13.79 -1.38 3.41
CA SER A 60 -12.94 -1.35 2.23
C SER A 60 -11.53 -0.91 2.61
N PHE A 61 -10.55 -1.64 2.09
CA PHE A 61 -9.15 -1.43 2.44
C PHE A 61 -8.22 -1.96 1.36
N VAL A 62 -6.93 -1.62 1.41
CA VAL A 62 -5.93 -2.08 0.46
C VAL A 62 -4.92 -2.96 1.18
N LEU A 63 -4.85 -4.24 0.81
CA LEU A 63 -3.84 -5.19 1.27
C LEU A 63 -2.99 -5.63 0.08
N ASP A 64 -1.67 -5.60 0.22
CA ASP A 64 -0.74 -6.00 -0.85
C ASP A 64 -1.02 -5.31 -2.20
N GLY A 65 -1.44 -4.05 -2.16
CA GLY A 65 -1.79 -3.26 -3.35
C GLY A 65 -3.14 -3.61 -3.99
N LYS A 66 -3.89 -4.57 -3.44
CA LYS A 66 -5.23 -4.95 -3.91
C LYS A 66 -6.30 -4.36 -3.01
N ARG A 67 -7.30 -3.74 -3.63
CA ARG A 67 -8.49 -3.25 -2.91
C ARG A 67 -9.41 -4.42 -2.61
N GLU A 68 -9.70 -4.61 -1.33
CA GLU A 68 -10.61 -5.63 -0.81
C GLU A 68 -11.82 -4.96 -0.15
N GLN A 69 -12.93 -5.70 -0.12
CA GLN A 69 -14.17 -5.30 0.57
C GLN A 69 -14.73 -6.49 1.34
N ARG A 70 -14.78 -6.40 2.67
CA ARG A 70 -15.14 -7.51 3.55
C ARG A 70 -16.06 -7.05 4.69
N CYS A 71 -16.94 -7.95 5.12
CA CYS A 71 -17.73 -7.77 6.33
C CYS A 71 -16.87 -8.04 7.56
N LEU A 72 -16.45 -6.98 8.26
CA LEU A 72 -15.57 -7.07 9.42
C LEU A 72 -16.19 -6.30 10.60
N GLY A 73 -15.80 -6.67 11.82
CA GLY A 73 -16.19 -5.97 13.04
C GLY A 73 -15.32 -4.74 13.31
N ALA A 74 -15.71 -3.95 14.32
CA ALA A 74 -14.99 -2.73 14.72
C ALA A 74 -13.55 -3.03 15.22
N GLU A 75 -13.31 -4.27 15.65
CA GLU A 75 -12.01 -4.81 16.06
C GLU A 75 -11.03 -5.03 14.91
N VAL A 76 -11.36 -4.67 13.67
CA VAL A 76 -10.48 -4.88 12.50
C VAL A 76 -9.07 -4.31 12.71
N CYS A 77 -8.96 -3.13 13.31
CA CYS A 77 -7.67 -2.46 13.54
C CYS A 77 -6.86 -3.04 14.71
N THR A 78 -7.45 -3.90 15.54
CA THR A 78 -6.77 -4.55 16.68
C THR A 78 -6.50 -6.02 16.42
N ASP A 79 -7.41 -6.69 15.72
CA ASP A 79 -7.43 -8.16 15.65
C ASP A 79 -7.03 -8.68 14.26
N TRP A 80 -7.22 -7.87 13.22
CA TRP A 80 -7.04 -8.29 11.83
C TRP A 80 -5.91 -7.57 11.13
N MET A 81 -5.79 -6.27 11.34
CA MET A 81 -4.91 -5.40 10.57
C MET A 81 -3.91 -4.66 11.45
N ARG A 82 -2.72 -4.51 10.91
CA ARG A 82 -1.64 -3.68 11.46
C ARG A 82 -1.13 -2.74 10.37
N CYS A 83 -0.52 -1.65 10.79
CA CYS A 83 0.06 -0.66 9.89
C CYS A 83 1.59 -0.70 9.98
N SER A 84 2.28 -0.50 8.84
CA SER A 84 3.75 -0.40 8.81
C SER A 84 4.27 0.96 9.26
N GLY A 85 5.58 1.04 9.50
CA GLY A 85 6.27 2.31 9.74
C GLY A 85 5.80 3.06 10.98
N GLY A 86 5.24 2.37 11.98
CA GLY A 86 4.70 3.00 13.19
C GLY A 86 3.45 3.85 12.96
N THR A 87 2.83 3.75 11.79
CA THR A 87 1.54 4.41 11.51
C THR A 87 0.39 3.69 12.19
N GLN A 88 -0.74 4.38 12.36
CA GLN A 88 -1.87 3.89 13.13
C GLN A 88 -3.05 3.51 12.24
N CYS A 89 -3.65 2.35 12.51
CA CYS A 89 -4.86 1.94 11.82
C CYS A 89 -6.04 2.84 12.22
N VAL A 90 -6.75 3.38 11.24
CA VAL A 90 -7.91 4.23 11.43
C VAL A 90 -9.09 3.76 10.59
N LEU A 91 -10.27 3.89 11.18
CA LEU A 91 -11.56 3.65 10.54
C LEU A 91 -12.15 5.01 10.13
N MET A 92 -12.34 5.22 8.84
CA MET A 92 -12.97 6.43 8.32
C MET A 92 -14.48 6.25 8.27
N SER A 93 -15.21 7.27 8.73
CA SER A 93 -16.67 7.29 8.70
C SER A 93 -17.20 7.50 7.27
N SER A 94 -17.18 6.44 6.45
CA SER A 94 -17.72 6.39 5.09
C SER A 94 -18.53 5.11 4.87
N TYR A 95 -19.22 4.99 3.73
CA TYR A 95 -19.80 3.72 3.29
C TYR A 95 -19.30 3.35 1.88
N PRO A 96 -18.62 2.19 1.71
CA PRO A 96 -18.14 1.30 2.77
C PRO A 96 -17.17 2.02 3.72
N VAL A 97 -17.07 1.52 4.96
CA VAL A 97 -16.14 2.06 5.97
C VAL A 97 -14.73 1.86 5.45
N GLN A 98 -13.94 2.92 5.34
CA GLN A 98 -12.57 2.78 4.84
C GLN A 98 -11.61 2.50 6.00
N VAL A 99 -10.77 1.48 5.84
CA VAL A 99 -9.67 1.20 6.77
C VAL A 99 -8.37 1.60 6.10
N ALA A 100 -7.63 2.49 6.76
CA ALA A 100 -6.37 3.01 6.25
C ALA A 100 -5.38 3.20 7.40
N CYS A 101 -4.11 3.33 7.03
CA CYS A 101 -3.09 3.77 7.98
C CYS A 101 -3.02 5.30 7.98
N SER A 102 -2.93 5.88 9.16
CA SER A 102 -2.79 7.32 9.38
C SER A 102 -1.48 7.63 10.09
N GLY A 103 -0.91 8.79 9.78
CA GLY A 103 0.41 9.19 10.20
C GLY A 103 1.42 9.07 9.07
N THR A 104 2.61 9.57 9.36
CA THR A 104 3.73 9.61 8.41
C THR A 104 4.83 8.71 8.90
N CYS A 105 5.40 7.94 7.99
CA CYS A 105 6.63 7.21 8.22
C CYS A 105 7.69 7.70 7.23
N THR A 106 8.96 7.49 7.58
CA THR A 106 10.13 7.89 6.79
C THR A 106 10.99 6.67 6.50
N GLY A 107 11.59 6.59 5.31
CA GLY A 107 12.52 5.51 4.94
C GLY A 107 11.88 4.15 4.68
N ASP A 108 12.68 3.09 4.82
CA ASP A 108 12.35 1.70 4.50
C ASP A 108 11.30 1.07 5.44
N ASP A 109 11.12 1.63 6.63
CA ASP A 109 10.14 1.19 7.64
C ASP A 109 8.69 1.28 7.16
N CYS A 110 8.41 2.16 6.19
CA CYS A 110 7.12 2.30 5.54
C CYS A 110 6.77 1.09 4.65
N ASP A 111 7.79 0.51 4.04
CA ASP A 111 7.65 -0.54 3.03
C ASP A 111 7.89 -1.93 3.61
N THR A 112 8.47 -2.04 4.80
CA THR A 112 8.65 -3.33 5.46
C THR A 112 7.31 -3.89 5.92
N ALA A 113 6.83 -4.93 5.24
CA ALA A 113 6.12 -5.99 5.93
C ALA A 113 7.03 -6.42 7.07
N VAL A 114 6.54 -6.43 8.30
CA VAL A 114 7.38 -6.86 9.43
C VAL A 114 7.54 -8.37 9.32
N SER A 115 8.40 -8.77 8.40
CA SER A 115 9.01 -10.08 8.33
C SER A 115 9.89 -10.15 9.55
N SER A 116 9.38 -10.80 10.60
CA SER A 116 10.17 -11.15 11.77
C SER A 116 11.46 -11.83 11.30
N PRO A 117 12.66 -11.35 11.69
CA PRO A 117 13.84 -12.19 11.60
C PRO A 117 13.64 -13.33 12.61
N ALA A 118 13.46 -14.54 12.12
CA ALA A 118 13.50 -15.73 12.96
C ALA A 118 14.93 -15.87 13.55
N PRO A 119 15.06 -16.36 14.80
CA PRO A 119 16.30 -16.36 15.58
C PRO A 119 17.41 -17.26 15.02
#